data_AF-A0A1F8JCC5-F1
#
_entry.id   AF-A0A1F8JCC5-F1
#
_cell.length_a   1.000
_cell.length_b   1.000
_cell.length_c   1.000
_cell.angle_alpha   90.00
_cell.angle_beta   90.00
_cell.angle_gamma   90.00
#
_symmetry.space_group_name_H-M   'P 1'
#
loop_
_entity.id
_entity.type
_entity.pdbx_description
1 polymer ?
#
loop_
_entity_poly.entity_id
_entity_poly.type
_entity_poly.pdbx_seq_one_letter_code
_entity_poly.pdbx_strand_id
1 'polypeptide(L)'
;MTTVINEKIQKNDLKKTVIKRSGEIKKFDIEKVKKVIAWSTEGLQINPLKLESSIDIIFTDKIETKNIQENLIYHALTLTSVKEPDWRIVAGRLLMMNKWKDTQRKRGYIYGDLYSHITKMVNEKKYDDKILKIYSEKELKDS
;
A
#
# COMPACT_ATOMS: atom_id res chain seq x y z
N MET A 1 -24.61 -1.98 -30.24
CA MET A 1 -23.20 -2.39 -30.48
C MET A 1 -22.23 -1.95 -29.37
N THR A 2 -22.68 -1.21 -28.34
CA THR A 2 -21.82 -0.69 -27.26
C THR A 2 -21.58 -1.68 -26.12
N THR A 3 -22.53 -2.60 -25.86
CA THR A 3 -22.44 -3.58 -24.76
C THR A 3 -21.37 -4.67 -25.00
N VAL A 4 -21.21 -5.10 -26.25
CA VAL A 4 -20.30 -6.20 -26.64
C VAL A 4 -18.81 -5.80 -26.55
N ILE A 5 -18.52 -4.51 -26.68
CA ILE A 5 -17.15 -3.97 -26.60
C ILE A 5 -16.67 -3.98 -25.14
N ASN A 6 -17.55 -3.62 -24.20
CA ASN A 6 -17.25 -3.61 -22.76
C ASN A 6 -16.97 -5.02 -22.21
N GLU A 7 -17.71 -6.03 -22.67
CA GLU A 7 -17.45 -7.44 -22.29
C GLU A 7 -16.14 -8.00 -22.87
N LYS A 8 -15.71 -7.52 -24.04
CA LYS A 8 -14.44 -7.92 -24.65
C LYS A 8 -13.23 -7.28 -23.97
N ILE A 9 -13.36 -6.05 -23.48
CA ILE A 9 -12.31 -5.38 -22.69
C ILE A 9 -12.13 -6.10 -21.35
N GLN A 10 -13.22 -6.56 -20.71
CA GLN A 10 -13.15 -7.40 -19.49
C GLN A 10 -12.52 -8.79 -19.72
N LYS A 11 -12.58 -9.35 -20.94
CA LYS A 11 -11.99 -10.67 -21.26
C LYS A 11 -10.51 -10.63 -21.61
N ASN A 12 -9.91 -9.47 -21.91
CA ASN A 12 -8.48 -9.38 -22.23
C ASN A 12 -7.57 -9.19 -21.01
N ASP A 13 -8.13 -9.14 -19.80
CA ASP A 13 -7.38 -9.18 -18.53
C ASP A 13 -6.79 -10.57 -18.21
N LEU A 14 -7.07 -11.57 -19.06
CA LEU A 14 -6.60 -12.94 -18.96
C LEU A 14 -5.12 -13.08 -19.37
N LYS A 15 -4.20 -12.78 -18.45
CA LYS A 15 -2.91 -13.49 -18.18
C LYS A 15 -1.77 -12.62 -17.64
N LYS A 16 -1.98 -11.33 -17.35
CA LYS A 16 -0.88 -10.54 -16.81
C LYS A 16 -0.57 -10.95 -15.36
N THR A 17 0.71 -11.13 -15.10
CA THR A 17 1.25 -11.56 -13.81
C THR A 17 1.90 -10.40 -13.08
N VAL A 18 1.99 -10.49 -11.75
CA VAL A 18 2.70 -9.54 -10.90
C VAL A 18 3.77 -10.24 -10.11
N ILE A 19 4.88 -9.54 -9.90
CA ILE A 19 5.98 -10.01 -9.05
C ILE A 19 5.75 -9.43 -7.65
N LYS A 20 5.48 -10.30 -6.67
CA LYS A 20 5.44 -9.89 -5.28
C LYS A 20 6.82 -9.44 -4.83
N ARG A 21 6.86 -8.64 -3.76
CA ARG A 21 8.12 -8.23 -3.14
C ARG A 21 8.96 -9.39 -2.56
N SER A 22 8.37 -10.58 -2.42
CA SER A 22 9.10 -11.83 -2.10
C SER A 22 9.73 -12.51 -3.32
N GLY A 23 9.50 -12.00 -4.54
CA GLY A 23 9.87 -12.64 -5.81
C GLY A 23 8.83 -13.60 -6.38
N GLU A 24 7.79 -13.95 -5.61
CA GLU A 24 6.71 -14.85 -6.06
C GLU A 24 5.89 -14.22 -7.19
N ILE A 25 5.72 -14.95 -8.29
CA ILE A 25 4.87 -14.55 -9.41
C ILE A 25 3.44 -15.00 -9.11
N LYS A 26 2.49 -14.07 -9.16
CA LYS A 26 1.07 -14.36 -8.98
C LYS A 26 0.24 -13.72 -10.09
N LYS A 27 -0.91 -14.30 -10.39
CA LYS A 27 -1.91 -13.65 -11.25
C LYS A 27 -2.32 -12.32 -10.62
N PHE A 28 -2.39 -11.29 -11.46
CA PHE A 28 -2.93 -10.00 -11.03
C PHE A 28 -4.40 -10.16 -10.64
N ASP A 29 -4.82 -9.32 -9.71
CA ASP A 29 -6.18 -9.28 -9.21
C ASP A 29 -6.57 -7.81 -9.06
N ILE A 30 -7.31 -7.31 -10.05
CA ILE A 30 -7.73 -5.91 -10.13
C ILE A 30 -8.61 -5.51 -8.94
N GLU A 31 -9.39 -6.45 -8.40
CA GLU A 31 -10.28 -6.19 -7.27
C GLU A 31 -9.49 -5.84 -6.00
N LYS A 32 -8.26 -6.33 -5.86
CA LYS A 32 -7.37 -5.89 -4.76
C LYS A 32 -6.96 -4.43 -4.90
N VAL A 33 -6.74 -3.95 -6.12
CA VAL A 33 -6.37 -2.55 -6.37
C VAL A 33 -7.57 -1.65 -6.12
N LYS A 34 -8.75 -2.01 -6.62
CA LYS A 34 -9.98 -1.26 -6.36
C LYS A 34 -10.29 -1.14 -4.87
N LYS A 35 -10.13 -2.22 -4.09
CA LYS A 35 -10.29 -2.18 -2.62
C LYS A 35 -9.33 -1.19 -1.95
N VAL A 36 -8.09 -1.13 -2.42
CA VAL A 36 -7.09 -0.17 -1.91
C VAL A 36 -7.49 1.27 -2.25
N ILE A 37 -8.00 1.51 -3.46
CA ILE A 37 -8.47 2.84 -3.90
C ILE A 37 -9.73 3.25 -3.10
N ALA A 38 -10.68 2.35 -2.90
CA ALA A 38 -11.87 2.60 -2.09
C ALA A 38 -11.49 2.98 -0.65
N TRP A 39 -10.57 2.22 -0.04
CA TRP A 39 -10.04 2.54 1.30
C TRP A 39 -9.33 3.90 1.33
N SER A 40 -8.50 4.22 0.33
CA SER A 40 -7.76 5.48 0.34
C SER A 40 -8.64 6.70 0.11
N THR A 41 -9.81 6.53 -0.51
CA THR A 41 -10.80 7.59 -0.80
C THR A 41 -11.92 7.68 0.24
N GLU A 42 -11.96 6.76 1.20
CA GLU A 42 -13.02 6.68 2.21
C GLU A 42 -13.19 7.99 3.01
N GLY A 43 -14.42 8.49 3.06
CA GLY A 43 -14.78 9.72 3.78
C GLY A 43 -14.34 11.03 3.10
N LEU A 44 -13.84 10.97 1.85
CA LEU A 44 -13.45 12.16 1.07
C LEU A 44 -14.47 12.45 -0.04
N GLN A 45 -14.62 13.71 -0.44
CA GLN A 45 -15.56 14.14 -1.48
C GLN A 45 -14.93 14.05 -2.88
N ILE A 46 -14.44 12.87 -3.24
CA ILE A 46 -13.75 12.60 -4.50
C ILE A 46 -14.31 11.36 -5.16
N ASN A 47 -14.31 11.34 -6.49
CA ASN A 47 -14.74 10.18 -7.25
C ASN A 47 -13.58 9.17 -7.42
N PRO A 48 -13.65 7.97 -6.82
CA PRO A 48 -12.58 6.96 -6.92
C PRO A 48 -12.32 6.51 -8.36
N LEU A 49 -13.33 6.57 -9.23
CA LEU A 49 -13.24 6.17 -10.63
C LEU A 49 -12.14 6.94 -11.40
N LYS A 50 -11.83 8.18 -11.01
CA LYS A 50 -10.74 8.96 -11.62
C LYS A 50 -9.37 8.31 -11.42
N LEU A 51 -9.15 7.68 -10.28
CA LEU A 51 -7.91 6.94 -10.01
C LEU A 51 -7.99 5.54 -10.61
N GLU A 52 -9.15 4.90 -10.60
CA GLU A 52 -9.34 3.58 -11.23
C GLU A 52 -9.10 3.60 -12.73
N SER A 53 -9.45 4.69 -13.43
CA SER A 53 -9.15 4.83 -14.86
C SER A 53 -7.65 4.86 -15.19
N SER A 54 -6.78 5.09 -14.20
CA SER A 54 -5.33 5.01 -14.39
C SER A 54 -4.78 3.58 -14.31
N ILE A 55 -5.55 2.60 -13.81
CA ILE A 55 -5.08 1.22 -13.56
C ILE A 55 -4.56 0.57 -14.84
N ASP A 56 -5.25 0.74 -15.97
CA ASP A 56 -4.87 0.13 -17.24
C ASP A 56 -3.49 0.61 -17.73
N ILE A 57 -3.14 1.87 -17.44
CA ILE A 57 -1.84 2.48 -17.77
C ILE A 57 -0.74 1.90 -16.87
N ILE A 58 -1.03 1.71 -15.59
CA ILE A 58 -0.11 1.13 -14.61
C ILE A 58 0.18 -0.34 -14.95
N PHE A 59 -0.76 -1.01 -15.64
CA PHE A 59 -0.75 -2.46 -15.74
C PHE A 59 0.07 -3.00 -16.92
N THR A 60 1.33 -3.33 -16.64
CA THR A 60 2.23 -4.09 -17.52
C THR A 60 2.45 -5.51 -17.02
N ASP A 61 2.69 -6.47 -17.92
CA ASP A 61 2.99 -7.85 -17.49
C ASP A 61 4.28 -7.89 -16.68
N LYS A 62 4.30 -8.72 -15.63
CA LYS A 62 5.41 -8.86 -14.66
C LYS A 62 5.75 -7.61 -13.87
N ILE A 63 4.82 -6.66 -13.76
CA ILE A 63 5.03 -5.50 -12.89
C ILE A 63 5.21 -5.92 -11.43
N GLU A 64 6.14 -5.28 -10.74
CA GLU A 64 6.31 -5.47 -9.31
C GLU A 64 5.14 -4.86 -8.52
N THR A 65 4.66 -5.59 -7.52
CA THR A 65 3.63 -5.09 -6.58
C THR A 65 4.02 -3.79 -5.86
N LYS A 66 5.33 -3.52 -5.72
CA LYS A 66 5.85 -2.24 -5.23
C LYS A 66 5.56 -1.11 -6.21
N ASN A 67 5.87 -1.32 -7.49
CA ASN A 67 5.69 -0.32 -8.55
C ASN A 67 4.21 -0.01 -8.78
N ILE A 68 3.30 -0.98 -8.61
CA ILE A 68 1.85 -0.70 -8.66
C ILE A 68 1.47 0.33 -7.60
N GLN A 69 1.93 0.17 -6.36
CA GLN A 69 1.63 1.10 -5.27
C GLN A 69 2.25 2.49 -5.52
N GLU A 70 3.49 2.54 -6.00
CA GLU A 70 4.18 3.79 -6.32
C GLU A 70 3.50 4.55 -7.46
N ASN A 71 3.04 3.85 -8.50
CA ASN A 71 2.26 4.45 -9.57
C ASN A 71 0.91 5.00 -9.08
N LEU A 72 0.19 4.28 -8.22
CA LEU A 72 -1.07 4.78 -7.64
C LEU A 72 -0.85 6.07 -6.83
N ILE A 73 0.23 6.14 -6.06
CA ILE A 73 0.61 7.35 -5.32
C ILE A 73 0.91 8.49 -6.30
N TYR A 74 1.69 8.23 -7.34
CA TYR A 74 2.01 9.21 -8.37
C TYR A 74 0.75 9.75 -9.05
N HIS A 75 -0.14 8.88 -9.52
CA HIS A 75 -1.39 9.28 -10.17
C HIS A 75 -2.29 10.08 -9.22
N ALA A 76 -2.43 9.68 -7.96
CA ALA A 76 -3.16 10.47 -6.96
C ALA A 76 -2.55 11.88 -6.77
N LEU A 77 -1.21 12.01 -6.77
CA LEU A 77 -0.56 13.33 -6.73
C LEU A 77 -0.84 14.15 -7.99
N THR A 78 -0.85 13.54 -9.18
CA THR A 78 -1.18 14.26 -10.42
C THR A 78 -2.61 14.76 -10.49
N LEU A 79 -3.55 14.10 -9.79
CA LEU A 79 -4.94 14.54 -9.66
C LEU A 79 -5.11 15.67 -8.64
N THR A 80 -4.11 15.90 -7.78
CA THR A 80 -4.15 16.95 -6.77
C THR A 80 -4.13 18.31 -7.45
N SER A 81 -5.19 19.09 -7.24
CA SER A 81 -5.33 20.43 -7.80
C SER A 81 -5.95 21.37 -6.78
N VAL A 82 -5.95 22.67 -7.06
CA VAL A 82 -6.63 23.68 -6.22
C VAL A 82 -8.13 23.36 -6.07
N LYS A 83 -8.75 22.77 -7.10
CA LYS A 83 -10.18 22.41 -7.10
C LYS A 83 -10.47 21.13 -6.32
N GLU A 84 -9.55 20.17 -6.36
CA GLU A 84 -9.68 18.87 -5.69
C GLU A 84 -8.41 18.58 -4.85
N PRO A 85 -8.25 19.23 -3.69
CA PRO A 85 -7.05 19.09 -2.85
C PRO A 85 -7.00 17.74 -2.11
N ASP A 86 -8.15 17.09 -1.90
CA ASP A 86 -8.30 15.84 -1.15
C ASP A 86 -7.50 14.68 -1.75
N TRP A 87 -7.16 14.73 -3.04
CA TRP A 87 -6.24 13.77 -3.67
C TRP A 87 -4.87 13.72 -2.99
N ARG A 88 -4.43 14.79 -2.33
CA ARG A 88 -3.22 14.79 -1.50
C ARG A 88 -3.37 13.85 -0.30
N ILE A 89 -4.55 13.79 0.30
CA ILE A 89 -4.85 12.90 1.43
C ILE A 89 -4.84 11.45 0.94
N VAL A 90 -5.43 11.18 -0.22
CA VAL A 90 -5.39 9.86 -0.87
C VAL A 90 -3.96 9.40 -1.10
N ALA A 91 -3.12 10.26 -1.71
CA ALA A 91 -1.70 9.98 -1.92
C ALA A 91 -0.97 9.70 -0.60
N GLY A 92 -1.28 10.45 0.46
CA GLY A 92 -0.75 10.23 1.81
C GLY A 92 -1.15 8.88 2.41
N ARG A 93 -2.44 8.51 2.30
CA ARG A 93 -2.95 7.21 2.77
C ARG A 93 -2.29 6.05 2.04
N LEU A 94 -2.17 6.13 0.72
CA LEU A 94 -1.48 5.13 -0.11
C LEU A 94 0.01 5.02 0.26
N LEU A 95 0.69 6.16 0.43
CA LEU A 95 2.08 6.20 0.86
C LEU A 95 2.28 5.55 2.23
N MET A 96 1.40 5.85 3.19
CA MET A 96 1.45 5.30 4.54
C MET A 96 1.26 3.77 4.52
N MET A 97 0.27 3.28 3.76
CA MET A 97 0.08 1.83 3.58
C MET A 97 1.32 1.17 2.95
N ASN A 98 1.93 1.81 1.95
CA ASN A 98 3.13 1.29 1.29
C ASN A 98 4.31 1.18 2.28
N LYS A 99 4.57 2.25 3.05
CA LYS A 99 5.62 2.28 4.08
C LYS A 99 5.37 1.28 5.20
N TRP A 100 4.13 1.11 5.63
CA TRP A 100 3.75 0.13 6.66
C TRP A 100 4.12 -1.29 6.23
N LYS A 101 3.66 -1.70 5.03
CA LYS A 101 3.95 -3.04 4.47
C LYS A 101 5.46 -3.27 4.30
N ASP A 102 6.22 -2.23 3.99
CA ASP A 102 7.68 -2.32 3.84
C ASP A 102 8.39 -2.48 5.17
N THR A 103 7.95 -1.70 6.14
CA THR A 103 8.52 -1.72 7.49
C THR A 103 8.22 -3.05 8.18
N GLN A 104 6.99 -3.54 8.09
CA GLN A 104 6.58 -4.83 8.67
C GLN A 104 7.42 -5.99 8.12
N ARG A 105 7.61 -6.05 6.78
CA ARG A 105 8.46 -7.07 6.14
C ARG A 105 9.92 -7.01 6.59
N LYS A 106 10.50 -5.80 6.67
CA LYS A 106 11.91 -5.63 7.07
C LYS A 106 12.15 -5.93 8.54
N ARG A 107 11.16 -5.63 9.39
CA ARG A 107 11.29 -5.78 10.85
C ARG A 107 11.16 -7.24 11.29
N GLY A 108 10.26 -8.00 10.67
CA GLY A 108 10.03 -9.42 10.98
C GLY A 108 9.05 -9.68 12.13
N TYR A 109 8.46 -8.61 12.70
CA TYR A 109 7.41 -8.68 13.73
C TYR A 109 6.24 -7.74 13.36
N ILE A 110 5.09 -7.98 13.98
CA ILE A 110 3.83 -7.25 13.74
C ILE A 110 3.82 -5.98 14.61
N TYR A 111 3.09 -4.96 14.14
CA TYR A 111 2.78 -3.79 14.96
C TYR A 111 2.01 -4.22 16.23
N GLY A 112 2.38 -3.67 17.38
CA GLY A 112 1.86 -4.06 18.69
C GLY A 112 2.86 -4.83 19.56
N ASP A 113 3.91 -5.42 18.97
CA ASP A 113 5.01 -6.01 19.77
C ASP A 113 6.10 -4.96 20.03
N LEU A 114 5.80 -4.05 20.98
CA LEU A 114 6.69 -2.97 21.35
C LEU A 114 7.98 -3.50 22.01
N TYR A 115 7.88 -4.57 22.81
CA TYR A 115 9.05 -5.22 23.42
C TYR A 115 10.05 -5.72 22.37
N SER A 116 9.60 -6.48 21.37
CA SER A 116 10.48 -6.94 20.28
C SER A 116 11.04 -5.77 19.47
N HIS A 117 10.25 -4.70 19.30
CA HIS A 117 10.72 -3.49 18.62
C HIS A 117 11.88 -2.82 19.37
N ILE A 118 11.70 -2.52 20.66
CA ILE A 118 12.71 -1.87 21.50
C ILE A 118 13.96 -2.74 21.58
N THR A 119 13.81 -4.04 21.86
CA THR A 119 14.94 -4.99 21.93
C THR A 119 15.76 -4.97 20.64
N LYS A 120 15.11 -5.01 19.48
CA LYS A 120 15.81 -4.91 18.19
C LYS A 120 16.52 -3.57 18.01
N MET A 121 15.88 -2.46 18.36
CA MET A 121 16.48 -1.11 18.19
C MET A 121 17.64 -0.87 19.16
N VAL A 122 17.61 -1.41 20.37
CA VAL A 122 18.74 -1.38 21.31
C VAL A 122 19.90 -2.22 20.79
N ASN A 123 19.63 -3.44 20.30
CA ASN A 123 20.67 -4.29 19.69
C ASN A 123 21.30 -3.65 18.44
N GLU A 124 20.52 -2.91 17.65
CA GLU A 124 21.00 -2.11 16.52
C GLU A 124 21.66 -0.79 16.93
N LYS A 125 21.78 -0.50 18.25
CA LYS A 125 22.32 0.74 18.83
C LYS A 125 21.61 2.02 18.37
N LYS A 126 20.33 1.90 18.01
CA LYS A 126 19.47 3.03 17.62
C LYS A 126 18.75 3.66 18.80
N TYR A 127 18.44 2.86 19.83
CA TYR A 127 17.83 3.31 21.09
C TYR A 127 18.79 3.08 22.27
N ASP A 128 18.63 3.87 23.33
CA ASP A 128 19.38 3.75 24.58
C ASP A 128 18.91 2.49 25.34
N ASP A 129 19.86 1.72 25.88
CA ASP A 129 19.60 0.47 26.60
C ASP A 129 18.85 0.68 27.92
N LYS A 130 18.84 1.91 28.45
CA LYS A 130 18.06 2.30 29.63
C LYS A 130 16.58 1.95 29.50
N ILE A 131 16.01 1.97 28.29
CA ILE A 131 14.58 1.67 28.09
C ILE A 131 14.25 0.26 28.62
N LEU A 132 15.12 -0.73 28.35
CA LEU A 132 14.95 -2.12 28.82
C LEU A 132 15.31 -2.32 30.30
N LYS A 133 15.93 -1.32 30.94
CA LYS A 133 16.22 -1.33 32.38
C LYS A 133 15.11 -0.67 33.20
N ILE A 134 14.42 0.30 32.62
CA ILE A 134 13.36 1.07 33.28
C ILE A 134 12.02 0.34 33.18
N TYR A 135 11.71 -0.23 32.01
CA TYR A 135 10.44 -0.91 31.77
C TYR A 135 10.61 -2.42 31.69
N SER A 136 9.76 -3.14 32.41
CA SER A 136 9.69 -4.60 32.34
C SER A 136 9.08 -5.06 31.00
N GLU A 137 9.36 -6.31 30.62
CA GLU A 137 8.78 -6.91 29.42
C GLU A 137 7.24 -6.88 29.43
N LYS A 138 6.63 -7.06 30.60
CA LYS A 138 5.16 -7.03 30.75
C LYS A 138 4.60 -5.63 30.47
N GLU A 139 5.19 -4.59 31.04
CA GLU A 139 4.75 -3.20 30.81
C GLU A 139 4.87 -2.80 29.33
N LEU A 140 5.90 -3.29 28.63
CA LEU A 140 6.09 -3.04 27.21
C LEU A 140 5.21 -3.91 26.29
N LYS A 141 4.55 -4.94 26.82
CA LYS A 141 3.59 -5.77 26.07
C LYS A 141 2.15 -5.36 26.30
N ASP A 142 1.86 -4.84 27.50
CA ASP A 142 0.51 -4.41 27.91
C ASP A 142 0.16 -2.97 27.45
N SER A 143 1.11 -2.24 26.86
CA SER A 143 0.98 -0.88 26.30
C SER A 143 0.48 -0.88 24.85
#